data_AF-A0A2Y9JLI0-F1
#
_entry.id   AF-A0A2Y9JLI0-F1
#
_cell.length_a   1.000
_cell.length_b   1.000
_cell.length_c   1.000
_cell.angle_alpha   90.00
_cell.angle_beta   90.00
_cell.angle_gamma   90.00
#
_symmetry.space_group_name_H-M   'P 1'
#
loop_
_entity.id
_entity.type
_entity.pdbx_description
1 polymer ?
#
loop_
_entity_poly.entity_id
_entity_poly.type
_entity_poly.pdbx_seq_one_letter_code
_entity_poly.pdbx_strand_id
1 'polypeptide(L)'
;MAAPRDWLGSVEAEGIAGRQGSSGVEVVFPSDPATPAPLCPHGPTLLFVKVNQGKEETRRFYACSACRDRKDCNFFQWEDEKLSGARLAAREAHNQKCQPPLSRMQCVERYVRFIELSLSQRKFCQGCQQLLLPDDWEEHQEHRVVADISITQLKRPSQLLYPLENKKTNAQYLFTDRSCQFLVDLLSTLGFTRVLCVGTPRLHELIRLKASGEKKSNIKSLLLDIDFRYSQFYMEDSFCHYNMFNHHFFDGKAALEVCRTFLQEDKGEGVIMVTDPPFGGLVEPLAVTFKKLIAMWKEGQSQDSSQKELPIFWIFPYFFEFRIRQFFPSFCMLDYQRFHRTFICVDEAMKYGCMLEVDYDNHALYKHGKTGRKQSPVRIFTNIPPNKIILPSEEGYRFCPLCQRYVSLENQHCEHCNSCTSKDGRKWNHCFLCKKCVKPSWIHCSICSHCALPDHSCGAPKDGCFICGELDHKRSTCPKIATSKKVNNTLFFRAVRKQKQRKSNKMKMGTTKGQSMNHTSATRKKSRRERAHQYLCS
;
A
#
# COMPACT_ATOMS: atom_id res chain seq x y z
N MET A 1 49.56 -27.08 2.03
CA MET A 1 49.24 -26.65 3.41
C MET A 1 48.77 -25.21 3.36
N ALA A 2 47.78 -24.86 4.18
CA ALA A 2 47.14 -23.54 4.38
C ALA A 2 46.03 -23.11 3.38
N ALA A 3 44.81 -23.42 3.83
CA ALA A 3 43.46 -22.88 3.62
C ALA A 3 43.20 -21.61 2.75
N PRO A 4 42.08 -21.58 1.99
CA PRO A 4 41.42 -20.36 1.55
C PRO A 4 40.45 -19.83 2.62
N ARG A 5 40.49 -18.51 2.86
CA ARG A 5 39.56 -17.78 3.73
C ARG A 5 38.28 -17.45 2.96
N ASP A 6 37.22 -18.22 3.21
CA ASP A 6 35.84 -17.83 2.94
C ASP A 6 35.33 -16.95 4.09
N TRP A 7 34.89 -15.73 3.77
CA TRP A 7 34.05 -14.92 4.66
C TRP A 7 32.77 -14.56 3.90
N LEU A 8 31.79 -15.45 4.02
CA LEU A 8 30.39 -15.19 3.69
C LEU A 8 29.81 -14.25 4.74
N GLY A 9 29.34 -13.08 4.28
CA GLY A 9 28.55 -12.15 5.07
C GLY A 9 27.16 -12.72 5.33
N SER A 10 27.08 -13.53 6.39
CA SER A 10 25.87 -13.87 7.12
C SER A 10 25.26 -12.58 7.69
N VAL A 11 24.00 -12.28 7.39
CA VAL A 11 23.24 -11.38 8.27
C VAL A 11 22.79 -12.25 9.43
N GLU A 12 23.60 -12.24 10.47
CA GLU A 12 23.25 -12.71 11.80
C GLU A 12 21.93 -12.05 12.21
N ALA A 13 20.91 -12.88 12.40
CA ALA A 13 19.91 -12.60 13.41
C ALA A 13 20.67 -12.68 14.74
N GLU A 14 20.94 -11.54 15.37
CA GLU A 14 21.42 -11.53 16.74
C GLU A 14 20.42 -12.27 17.62
N GLY A 15 20.83 -13.46 18.07
CA GLY A 15 20.15 -14.21 19.10
C GLY A 15 20.33 -13.49 20.43
N ILE A 16 19.31 -12.76 20.86
CA ILE A 16 19.12 -12.48 22.28
C ILE A 16 18.57 -13.76 22.89
N ALA A 17 19.42 -14.47 23.61
CA ALA A 17 19.01 -15.48 24.57
C ALA A 17 18.13 -14.81 25.64
N GLY A 18 16.81 -14.95 25.47
CA GLY A 18 15.81 -14.48 26.41
C GLY A 18 14.42 -14.89 25.93
N ARG A 19 13.76 -15.79 26.67
CA ARG A 19 12.37 -16.19 26.42
C ARG A 19 11.45 -14.95 26.35
N GLN A 20 11.08 -14.51 25.16
CA GLN A 20 9.95 -13.60 24.95
C GLN A 20 9.15 -14.09 23.74
N GLY A 21 7.91 -14.51 24.01
CA GLY A 21 6.98 -14.98 22.98
C GLY A 21 6.79 -13.92 21.88
N SER A 22 6.80 -14.36 20.63
CA SER A 22 6.61 -13.44 19.50
C SER A 22 5.18 -12.89 19.53
N SER A 23 5.04 -11.57 19.70
CA SER A 23 3.74 -10.90 19.64
C SER A 23 3.42 -10.49 18.21
N GLY A 24 2.32 -10.97 17.64
CA GLY A 24 1.83 -10.60 16.31
C GLY A 24 0.80 -9.46 16.37
N VAL A 25 0.70 -8.67 15.30
CA VAL A 25 -0.35 -7.65 15.14
C VAL A 25 -1.21 -8.00 13.92
N GLU A 26 -2.53 -7.95 14.06
CA GLU A 26 -3.50 -8.19 12.97
C GLU A 26 -4.46 -7.01 12.85
N VAL A 27 -4.86 -6.66 11.62
CA VAL A 27 -5.93 -5.69 11.37
C VAL A 27 -7.27 -6.35 11.57
N VAL A 28 -8.15 -5.70 12.33
CA VAL A 28 -9.52 -6.13 12.53
C VAL A 28 -10.46 -5.14 11.87
N PHE A 29 -11.37 -5.66 11.06
CA PHE A 29 -12.47 -4.89 10.51
C PHE A 29 -13.66 -5.00 11.47
N PRO A 30 -14.14 -3.90 12.06
CA PRO A 30 -15.30 -3.93 12.96
C PRO A 30 -16.53 -4.49 12.25
N SER A 31 -17.26 -5.38 12.91
CA SER A 31 -18.54 -5.91 12.42
C SER A 31 -19.69 -4.91 12.55
N ASP A 32 -19.52 -3.89 13.40
CA ASP A 32 -20.53 -2.87 13.68
C ASP A 32 -20.10 -1.52 13.05
N PRO A 33 -20.82 -1.02 12.04
CA PRO A 33 -20.54 0.27 11.41
C PRO A 33 -20.87 1.48 12.30
N ALA A 34 -21.52 1.29 13.46
CA ALA A 34 -22.04 2.38 14.28
C ALA A 34 -20.97 3.17 15.07
N THR A 35 -19.77 2.61 15.30
CA THR A 35 -18.69 3.33 15.99
C THR A 35 -17.58 3.73 15.00
N PRO A 36 -17.48 5.01 14.61
CA PRO A 36 -16.46 5.45 13.67
C PRO A 36 -15.06 5.36 14.30
N ALA A 37 -14.09 4.89 13.52
CA ALA A 37 -12.69 4.90 13.93
C ALA A 37 -12.21 6.35 14.14
N PRO A 38 -11.38 6.62 15.16
CA PRO A 38 -10.86 7.96 15.40
C PRO A 38 -9.99 8.42 14.22
N LEU A 39 -9.97 9.73 13.99
CA LEU A 39 -9.23 10.35 12.88
C LEU A 39 -7.78 10.66 13.28
N CYS A 40 -6.86 10.33 12.38
CA CYS A 40 -5.50 10.85 12.36
C CYS A 40 -5.37 11.89 11.23
N PRO A 41 -4.20 12.55 11.06
CA PRO A 41 -3.98 13.49 9.95
C PRO A 41 -4.24 12.90 8.55
N HIS A 42 -4.20 11.57 8.41
CA HIS A 42 -4.37 10.84 7.15
C HIS A 42 -5.76 10.19 6.99
N GLY A 43 -6.75 10.65 7.76
CA GLY A 43 -8.12 10.13 7.76
C GLY A 43 -8.39 9.08 8.86
N PRO A 44 -9.45 8.25 8.71
CA PRO A 44 -9.81 7.22 9.68
C PRO A 44 -8.69 6.22 9.92
N THR A 45 -8.42 5.93 11.18
CA THR A 45 -7.40 4.96 11.61
C THR A 45 -7.85 3.52 11.37
N LEU A 46 -6.90 2.59 11.36
CA LEU A 46 -7.18 1.17 11.33
C LEU A 46 -7.17 0.60 12.74
N LEU A 47 -8.09 -0.34 13.01
CA LEU A 47 -8.14 -1.09 14.25
C LEU A 47 -7.24 -2.32 14.16
N PHE A 48 -6.37 -2.49 15.13
CA PHE A 48 -5.42 -3.56 15.24
C PHE A 48 -5.64 -4.36 16.53
N VAL A 49 -5.29 -5.64 16.50
CA VAL A 49 -5.28 -6.52 17.68
C VAL A 49 -3.87 -7.06 17.88
N LYS A 50 -3.36 -6.92 19.11
CA LYS A 50 -2.11 -7.56 19.52
C LYS A 50 -2.42 -8.98 19.98
N VAL A 51 -1.85 -9.96 19.27
CA VAL A 51 -1.94 -11.38 19.60
C VAL A 51 -0.66 -11.76 20.33
N ASN A 52 -0.76 -12.03 21.63
CA ASN A 52 0.37 -12.55 22.41
C ASN A 52 0.22 -14.07 22.53
N GLN A 53 1.28 -14.83 22.22
CA GLN A 53 1.29 -16.28 22.44
C GLN A 53 1.00 -16.60 23.91
N GLY A 54 -0.05 -17.38 24.19
CA GLY A 54 -0.35 -17.92 25.52
C GLY A 54 -1.14 -17.02 26.49
N LYS A 55 -1.61 -15.84 26.08
CA LYS A 55 -2.56 -15.03 26.89
C LYS A 55 -3.88 -14.82 26.15
N GLU A 56 -5.00 -15.08 26.83
CA GLU A 56 -6.36 -14.87 26.29
C GLU A 56 -6.69 -13.37 26.04
N GLU A 57 -5.95 -12.44 26.66
CA GLU A 57 -6.22 -11.01 26.54
C GLU A 57 -5.69 -10.44 25.22
N THR A 58 -6.57 -10.43 24.22
CA THR A 58 -6.41 -9.68 22.98
C THR A 58 -6.88 -8.24 23.18
N ARG A 59 -5.95 -7.29 23.34
CA ARG A 59 -6.29 -5.86 23.42
C ARG A 59 -6.23 -5.21 22.05
N ARG A 60 -7.23 -4.39 21.74
CA ARG A 60 -7.35 -3.69 20.45
C ARG A 60 -6.92 -2.24 20.53
N PHE A 61 -6.31 -1.73 19.47
CA PHE A 61 -5.85 -0.35 19.39
C PHE A 61 -5.99 0.22 17.97
N TYR A 62 -6.19 1.52 17.87
CA TYR A 62 -6.19 2.27 16.63
C TYR A 62 -4.78 2.83 16.33
N ALA A 63 -4.37 2.72 15.07
CA ALA A 63 -3.14 3.33 14.57
C ALA A 63 -3.31 3.86 13.14
N CYS A 64 -2.35 4.68 12.69
CA CYS A 64 -2.39 5.29 11.37
C CYS A 64 -2.51 4.25 10.25
N SER A 65 -3.32 4.56 9.24
CA SER A 65 -3.56 3.71 8.06
C SER A 65 -2.45 3.85 7.01
N ALA A 66 -1.89 5.05 6.84
CA ALA A 66 -0.92 5.39 5.80
C ALA A 66 0.54 5.34 6.29
N CYS A 67 0.81 5.63 7.56
CA CYS A 67 2.16 5.66 8.11
C CYS A 67 2.43 4.44 8.99
N ARG A 68 3.52 3.73 8.71
CA ARG A 68 3.96 2.57 9.48
C ARG A 68 4.81 2.94 10.67
N ASP A 69 5.58 4.01 10.53
CA ASP A 69 6.41 4.53 11.60
C ASP A 69 5.62 5.52 12.44
N ARG A 70 5.72 5.36 13.77
CA ARG A 70 5.11 6.30 14.72
C ARG A 70 5.83 7.66 14.71
N LYS A 71 7.02 7.75 14.10
CA LYS A 71 7.71 9.02 13.91
C LYS A 71 7.00 9.93 12.92
N ASP A 72 6.42 9.36 11.86
CA ASP A 72 5.74 10.11 10.81
C ASP A 72 4.28 10.41 11.18
N CYS A 73 3.60 9.44 11.81
CA CYS A 73 2.31 9.66 12.45
C CYS A 73 2.26 8.92 13.78
N ASN A 74 2.33 9.66 14.88
CA ASN A 74 2.38 9.10 16.23
C ASN A 74 1.02 8.67 16.78
N PHE A 75 -0.02 8.59 15.93
CA PHE A 75 -1.36 8.25 16.35
C PHE A 75 -1.41 6.85 16.98
N PHE A 76 -1.86 6.81 18.23
CA PHE A 76 -2.16 5.58 18.95
C PHE A 76 -3.29 5.82 19.95
N GLN A 77 -4.25 4.90 20.01
CA GLN A 77 -5.34 4.93 20.99
C GLN A 77 -5.83 3.50 21.25
N TRP A 78 -6.02 3.11 22.50
CA TRP A 78 -6.68 1.83 22.78
C TRP A 78 -8.19 1.92 22.50
N GLU A 79 -8.81 0.84 22.01
CA GLU A 79 -10.26 0.83 21.69
C GLU A 79 -11.13 1.17 22.91
N ASP A 80 -10.69 0.75 24.09
CA ASP A 80 -11.36 0.99 25.38
C ASP A 80 -10.96 2.33 26.05
N GLU A 81 -10.02 3.08 25.48
CA GLU A 81 -9.59 4.37 26.02
C GLU A 81 -10.62 5.45 25.73
N LYS A 82 -11.21 6.00 26.81
CA LYS A 82 -12.05 7.20 26.74
C LYS A 82 -11.18 8.45 26.80
N LEU A 83 -11.25 9.28 25.77
CA LEU A 83 -10.56 10.57 25.73
C LEU A 83 -11.38 11.67 26.42
N SER A 84 -10.71 12.57 27.13
CA SER A 84 -11.33 13.80 27.61
C SER A 84 -11.58 14.76 26.44
N GLY A 85 -12.54 15.67 26.59
CA GLY A 85 -12.85 16.68 25.56
C GLY A 85 -11.63 17.52 25.17
N ALA A 86 -10.78 17.89 26.13
CA ALA A 86 -9.54 18.62 25.87
C ALA A 86 -8.53 17.83 25.03
N ARG A 87 -8.39 16.51 25.25
CA ARG A 87 -7.51 15.66 24.43
C ARG A 87 -8.07 15.47 23.02
N LEU A 88 -9.38 15.42 22.86
CA LEU A 88 -10.04 15.36 21.55
C LEU A 88 -9.80 16.64 20.75
N ALA A 89 -10.05 17.81 21.36
CA ALA A 89 -9.84 19.11 20.72
C ALA A 89 -8.36 19.34 20.33
N ALA A 90 -7.41 19.00 21.21
CA ALA A 90 -5.99 19.09 20.90
C ALA A 90 -5.58 18.20 19.72
N ARG A 91 -6.20 17.02 19.59
CA ARG A 91 -5.99 16.12 18.47
C ARG A 91 -6.56 16.67 17.17
N GLU A 92 -7.78 17.21 17.20
CA GLU A 92 -8.41 17.83 16.02
C GLU A 92 -7.58 19.01 15.51
N ALA A 93 -7.11 19.87 16.42
CA ALA A 93 -6.21 20.97 16.07
C ALA A 93 -4.88 20.49 15.46
N HIS A 94 -4.29 19.42 16.00
CA HIS A 94 -3.10 18.81 15.41
C HIS A 94 -3.36 18.23 14.01
N ASN A 95 -4.47 17.50 13.84
CA ASN A 95 -4.86 16.94 12.56
C ASN A 95 -5.06 18.02 11.49
N GLN A 96 -5.64 19.17 11.86
CA GLN A 96 -5.80 20.32 10.97
C GLN A 96 -4.45 20.94 10.61
N LYS A 97 -3.54 21.12 11.58
CA LYS A 97 -2.20 21.67 11.34
C LYS A 97 -1.35 20.81 10.39
N CYS A 98 -1.60 19.50 10.35
CA CYS A 98 -0.91 18.57 9.47
C CYS A 98 -1.53 18.45 8.07
N GLN A 99 -2.65 19.13 7.80
CA GLN A 99 -3.21 19.17 6.45
C GLN A 99 -2.31 19.97 5.50
N PRO A 100 -2.42 19.74 4.17
CA PRO A 100 -1.71 20.55 3.19
C PRO A 100 -1.97 22.06 3.39
N PRO A 101 -0.96 22.92 3.19
CA PRO A 101 -1.09 24.36 3.42
C PRO A 101 -2.04 25.05 2.43
N LEU A 102 -2.22 24.46 1.25
CA LEU A 102 -3.13 24.93 0.21
C LEU A 102 -4.32 23.97 0.09
N SER A 103 -5.52 24.53 0.07
CA SER A 103 -6.74 23.79 -0.27
C SER A 103 -6.76 23.39 -1.75
N ARG A 104 -7.62 22.42 -2.09
CA ARG A 104 -7.80 21.98 -3.48
C ARG A 104 -8.20 23.11 -4.43
N MET A 105 -9.14 23.95 -4.02
CA MET A 105 -9.60 25.08 -4.84
C MET A 105 -8.47 26.08 -5.10
N GLN A 106 -7.69 26.43 -4.06
CA GLN A 106 -6.53 27.31 -4.21
C GLN A 106 -5.48 26.72 -5.17
N CYS A 107 -5.24 25.41 -5.12
CA CYS A 107 -4.35 24.75 -6.07
C CYS A 107 -4.84 24.91 -7.52
N VAL A 108 -6.14 24.76 -7.76
CA VAL A 108 -6.75 24.93 -9.10
C VAL A 108 -6.64 26.38 -9.57
N GLU A 109 -7.05 27.34 -8.75
CA GLU A 109 -6.97 28.78 -9.05
C GLU A 109 -5.53 29.21 -9.36
N ARG A 110 -4.58 28.76 -8.53
CA ARG A 110 -3.15 29.03 -8.74
C ARG A 110 -2.63 28.38 -10.01
N TYR A 111 -3.04 27.15 -10.31
CA TYR A 111 -2.61 26.46 -11.53
C TYR A 111 -3.09 27.20 -12.79
N VAL A 112 -4.36 27.65 -12.82
CA VAL A 112 -4.91 28.45 -13.93
C VAL A 112 -4.13 29.76 -14.10
N ARG A 113 -3.91 30.52 -13.02
CA ARG A 113 -3.07 31.72 -13.06
C ARG A 113 -1.65 31.42 -13.54
N PHE A 114 -1.07 30.30 -13.12
CA PHE A 114 0.30 29.92 -13.45
C PHE A 114 0.49 29.60 -14.93
N ILE A 115 -0.46 28.89 -15.57
CA ILE A 115 -0.37 28.57 -16.99
C ILE A 115 -0.56 29.80 -17.89
N GLU A 116 -1.21 30.85 -17.41
CA GLU A 116 -1.37 32.13 -18.12
C GLU A 116 -0.10 32.99 -18.10
N LEU A 117 0.82 32.76 -17.16
CA LEU A 117 2.09 33.49 -17.07
C LEU A 117 2.96 33.27 -18.32
N SER A 118 3.80 34.25 -18.63
CA SER A 118 4.88 34.08 -19.63
C SER A 118 5.90 33.05 -19.15
N LEU A 119 6.65 32.44 -20.09
CA LEU A 119 7.62 31.38 -19.75
C LEU A 119 8.64 31.85 -18.70
N SER A 120 9.18 33.05 -18.85
CA SER A 120 10.13 33.68 -17.91
C SER A 120 9.60 33.91 -16.50
N GLN A 121 8.27 33.92 -16.34
CA GLN A 121 7.61 34.12 -15.04
C GLN A 121 7.18 32.79 -14.39
N ARG A 122 7.27 31.66 -15.10
CA ARG A 122 6.91 30.36 -14.55
C ARG A 122 8.08 29.78 -13.78
N LYS A 123 7.98 29.80 -12.46
CA LYS A 123 9.02 29.32 -11.53
C LYS A 123 8.51 28.18 -10.66
N PHE A 124 9.38 27.22 -10.36
CA PHE A 124 9.10 26.11 -9.45
C PHE A 124 10.19 26.03 -8.39
N CYS A 125 9.80 26.08 -7.11
CA CYS A 125 10.72 25.95 -6.00
C CYS A 125 10.98 24.47 -5.68
N GLN A 126 12.23 24.01 -5.82
CA GLN A 126 12.62 22.64 -5.49
C GLN A 126 12.68 22.39 -3.97
N GLY A 127 12.98 23.40 -3.16
CA GLY A 127 12.98 23.26 -1.69
C GLY A 127 11.57 22.98 -1.15
N CYS A 128 10.61 23.82 -1.50
CA CYS A 128 9.21 23.71 -1.08
C CYS A 128 8.36 22.76 -1.92
N GLN A 129 8.84 22.32 -3.09
CA GLN A 129 8.09 21.50 -4.06
C GLN A 129 6.79 22.17 -4.54
N GLN A 130 6.87 23.46 -4.84
CA GLN A 130 5.72 24.32 -5.15
C GLN A 130 5.91 25.14 -6.43
N LEU A 131 4.83 25.27 -7.21
CA LEU A 131 4.70 26.25 -8.29
C LEU A 131 4.55 27.65 -7.69
N LEU A 132 5.35 28.59 -8.18
CA LEU A 132 5.42 29.96 -7.66
C LEU A 132 4.74 30.94 -8.60
N LEU A 133 3.75 31.65 -8.09
CA LEU A 133 3.25 32.87 -8.72
C LEU A 133 4.22 34.03 -8.44
N PRO A 134 4.18 35.14 -9.21
CA PRO A 134 5.05 36.29 -8.99
C PRO A 134 5.07 36.81 -7.56
N ASP A 135 3.91 36.80 -6.91
CA ASP A 135 3.72 37.27 -5.53
C ASP A 135 4.49 36.42 -4.50
N ASP A 136 4.80 35.15 -4.82
CA ASP A 136 5.49 34.23 -3.90
C ASP A 136 7.03 34.34 -4.01
N TRP A 137 7.58 35.11 -4.95
CA TRP A 137 9.01 35.05 -5.25
C TRP A 137 9.90 35.54 -4.10
N GLU A 138 9.44 36.53 -3.35
CA GLU A 138 10.20 37.11 -2.23
C GLU A 138 10.47 36.07 -1.12
N GLU A 139 9.46 35.26 -0.79
CA GLU A 139 9.58 34.21 0.23
C GLU A 139 10.48 33.03 -0.20
N HIS A 140 10.82 32.95 -1.49
CA HIS A 140 11.60 31.86 -2.08
C HIS A 140 12.95 32.31 -2.67
N GLN A 141 13.43 33.52 -2.39
CA GLN A 141 14.70 34.03 -2.92
C GLN A 141 15.92 33.19 -2.53
N GLU A 142 15.93 32.67 -1.30
CA GLU A 142 17.03 31.82 -0.78
C GLU A 142 16.87 30.35 -1.16
N HIS A 143 15.76 29.97 -1.80
CA HIS A 143 15.50 28.59 -2.20
C HIS A 143 16.07 28.27 -3.58
N ARG A 144 16.31 26.97 -3.82
CA ARG A 144 16.65 26.49 -5.16
C ARG A 144 15.39 26.51 -6.04
N VAL A 145 15.37 27.42 -7.01
CA VAL A 145 14.25 27.62 -7.94
C VAL A 145 14.65 27.21 -9.37
N VAL A 146 13.75 26.52 -10.05
CA VAL A 146 13.84 26.23 -11.49
C VAL A 146 12.94 27.23 -12.21
N ALA A 147 13.51 28.00 -13.14
CA ALA A 147 12.79 28.96 -13.97
C ALA A 147 12.37 28.34 -15.30
N ASP A 148 11.63 29.10 -16.10
CA ASP A 148 11.23 28.76 -17.47
C ASP A 148 10.48 27.42 -17.57
N ILE A 149 9.56 27.17 -16.63
CA ILE A 149 8.78 25.93 -16.62
C ILE A 149 7.81 25.89 -17.80
N SER A 150 8.10 25.01 -18.75
CA SER A 150 7.25 24.78 -19.92
C SER A 150 5.96 24.03 -19.57
N ILE A 151 4.93 24.17 -20.42
CA ILE A 151 3.69 23.39 -20.29
C ILE A 151 3.98 21.88 -20.40
N THR A 152 4.98 21.47 -21.19
CA THR A 152 5.40 20.07 -21.30
C THR A 152 5.89 19.52 -19.97
N GLN A 153 6.66 20.30 -19.21
CA GLN A 153 7.10 19.93 -17.86
C GLN A 153 5.94 19.91 -16.86
N LEU A 154 4.99 20.86 -16.94
CA LEU A 154 3.78 20.83 -16.09
C LEU A 154 2.92 19.59 -16.33
N LYS A 155 2.92 19.05 -17.55
CA LYS A 155 2.24 17.79 -17.89
C LYS A 155 3.00 16.54 -17.43
N ARG A 156 4.22 16.68 -16.89
CA ARG A 156 5.01 15.60 -16.28
C ARG A 156 5.47 15.96 -14.85
N PRO A 157 4.54 16.15 -13.88
CA PRO A 157 4.93 16.53 -12.52
C PRO A 157 5.91 15.57 -11.85
N SER A 158 5.88 14.27 -12.17
CA SER A 158 6.84 13.28 -11.65
C SER A 158 8.29 13.51 -12.05
N GLN A 159 8.56 14.37 -13.04
CA GLN A 159 9.90 14.80 -13.44
C GLN A 159 10.32 16.12 -12.76
N LEU A 160 9.37 16.90 -12.24
CA LEU A 160 9.61 18.13 -11.49
C LEU A 160 9.70 17.88 -9.98
N LEU A 161 8.78 17.07 -9.46
CA LEU A 161 8.73 16.65 -8.07
C LEU A 161 9.77 15.56 -7.81
N TYR A 162 10.55 15.68 -6.74
CA TYR A 162 11.37 14.54 -6.32
C TYR A 162 10.47 13.45 -5.70
N PRO A 163 10.78 12.17 -5.89
CA PRO A 163 9.96 11.09 -5.36
C PRO A 163 10.08 10.96 -3.84
N LEU A 164 8.98 10.67 -3.16
CA LEU A 164 8.96 10.40 -1.70
C LEU A 164 9.31 8.93 -1.42
N GLU A 165 10.61 8.62 -1.40
CA GLU A 165 11.13 7.25 -1.34
C GLU A 165 11.00 6.56 0.03
N ASN A 166 10.53 7.26 1.07
CA ASN A 166 10.43 6.69 2.41
C ASN A 166 9.47 5.49 2.40
N LYS A 167 10.05 4.29 2.54
CA LYS A 167 9.35 2.99 2.51
C LYS A 167 8.26 2.84 3.57
N LYS A 168 8.30 3.66 4.62
CA LYS A 168 7.39 3.58 5.78
C LYS A 168 6.17 4.49 5.66
N THR A 169 6.18 5.44 4.72
CA THR A 169 5.08 6.39 4.49
C THR A 169 4.53 6.25 3.07
N ASN A 170 5.17 6.91 2.10
CA ASN A 170 4.69 7.06 0.73
C ASN A 170 5.19 5.90 -0.14
N ALA A 171 6.45 5.49 0.06
CA ALA A 171 7.16 4.50 -0.75
C ALA A 171 6.89 4.69 -2.26
N GLN A 172 7.01 5.93 -2.72
CA GLN A 172 6.68 6.30 -4.10
C GLN A 172 7.77 5.76 -5.01
N TYR A 173 7.49 4.64 -5.66
CA TYR A 173 8.35 4.08 -6.68
C TYR A 173 7.74 4.39 -8.03
N LEU A 174 8.47 5.14 -8.85
CA LEU A 174 7.97 5.63 -10.12
C LEU A 174 8.34 4.65 -11.23
N PHE A 175 7.36 4.22 -12.03
CA PHE A 175 7.60 3.41 -13.23
C PHE A 175 8.55 4.11 -14.20
N THR A 176 9.38 3.36 -14.91
CA THR A 176 10.09 3.93 -16.07
C THR A 176 9.16 4.25 -17.22
N ASP A 177 9.64 5.14 -18.09
CA ASP A 177 8.97 5.49 -19.34
C ASP A 177 8.62 4.27 -20.19
N ARG A 178 9.52 3.26 -20.24
CA ARG A 178 9.29 2.00 -20.97
C ARG A 178 8.10 1.21 -20.41
N SER A 179 8.07 0.96 -19.10
CA SER A 179 6.96 0.21 -18.49
C SER A 179 5.65 0.98 -18.59
N CYS A 180 5.67 2.31 -18.43
CA CYS A 180 4.50 3.15 -18.66
C CYS A 180 4.02 3.06 -20.11
N GLN A 181 4.93 3.13 -21.09
CA GLN A 181 4.59 3.03 -22.51
C GLN A 181 3.90 1.70 -22.82
N PHE A 182 4.48 0.58 -22.37
CA PHE A 182 3.87 -0.75 -22.49
C PHE A 182 2.47 -0.79 -21.89
N LEU A 183 2.29 -0.28 -20.65
CA LEU A 183 0.99 -0.27 -19.99
C LEU A 183 -0.04 0.53 -20.80
N VAL A 184 0.31 1.72 -21.30
CA VAL A 184 -0.62 2.54 -22.08
C VAL A 184 -0.98 1.88 -23.41
N ASP A 185 -0.02 1.25 -24.08
CA ASP A 185 -0.27 0.54 -25.35
C ASP A 185 -1.14 -0.71 -25.12
N LEU A 186 -0.92 -1.42 -24.02
CA LEU A 186 -1.76 -2.55 -23.59
C LEU A 186 -3.19 -2.08 -23.28
N LEU A 187 -3.35 -1.00 -22.49
CA LEU A 187 -4.65 -0.43 -22.15
C LEU A 187 -5.43 -0.01 -23.41
N SER A 188 -4.73 0.58 -24.38
CA SER A 188 -5.31 0.97 -25.68
C SER A 188 -5.73 -0.25 -26.50
N THR A 189 -4.88 -1.28 -26.56
CA THR A 189 -5.15 -2.54 -27.29
C THR A 189 -6.35 -3.30 -26.70
N LEU A 190 -6.52 -3.25 -25.38
CA LEU A 190 -7.66 -3.84 -24.68
C LEU A 190 -8.95 -3.01 -24.85
N GLY A 191 -8.89 -1.83 -25.48
CA GLY A 191 -10.04 -0.99 -25.77
C GLY A 191 -10.56 -0.17 -24.58
N PHE A 192 -9.73 0.09 -23.57
CA PHE A 192 -10.14 0.92 -22.45
C PHE A 192 -10.10 2.42 -22.82
N THR A 193 -11.16 3.13 -22.47
CA THR A 193 -11.32 4.58 -22.67
C THR A 193 -11.11 5.38 -21.38
N ARG A 194 -11.10 4.70 -20.23
CA ARG A 194 -10.91 5.33 -18.91
C ARG A 194 -9.99 4.51 -18.02
N VAL A 195 -9.06 5.18 -17.37
CA VAL A 195 -8.11 4.56 -16.45
C VAL A 195 -8.14 5.28 -15.10
N LEU A 196 -8.65 4.58 -14.07
CA LEU A 196 -8.55 5.03 -12.69
C LEU A 196 -7.16 4.67 -12.15
N CYS A 197 -6.28 5.67 -12.07
CA CYS A 197 -4.91 5.54 -11.60
C CYS A 197 -4.87 5.69 -10.07
N VAL A 198 -4.66 4.61 -9.33
CA VAL A 198 -4.59 4.64 -7.86
C VAL A 198 -3.15 4.45 -7.40
N GLY A 199 -2.47 5.55 -7.08
CA GLY A 199 -1.04 5.56 -6.73
C GLY A 199 -0.10 5.39 -7.92
N THR A 200 -0.48 5.82 -9.13
CA THR A 200 0.30 5.63 -10.36
C THR A 200 0.51 6.92 -11.15
N PRO A 201 1.19 7.94 -10.57
CA PRO A 201 1.29 9.29 -11.16
C PRO A 201 1.93 9.31 -12.56
N ARG A 202 3.01 8.55 -12.79
CA ARG A 202 3.66 8.50 -14.13
C ARG A 202 2.79 7.89 -15.22
N LEU A 203 2.00 6.88 -14.88
CA LEU A 203 1.06 6.29 -15.83
C LEU A 203 -0.02 7.31 -16.19
N HIS A 204 -0.57 8.02 -15.19
CA HIS A 204 -1.54 9.09 -15.39
C HIS A 204 -0.99 10.20 -16.32
N GLU A 205 0.24 10.66 -16.08
CA GLU A 205 0.93 11.65 -16.92
C GLU A 205 1.04 11.20 -18.37
N LEU A 206 1.52 9.97 -18.60
CA LEU A 206 1.73 9.46 -19.96
C LEU A 206 0.41 9.26 -20.71
N ILE A 207 -0.65 8.81 -20.04
CA ILE A 207 -2.00 8.70 -20.63
C ILE A 207 -2.47 10.06 -21.11
N ARG A 208 -2.36 11.11 -20.28
CA ARG A 208 -2.81 12.47 -20.63
C ARG A 208 -1.98 13.10 -21.75
N LEU A 209 -0.68 12.80 -21.80
CA LEU A 209 0.18 13.25 -22.89
C LEU A 209 -0.22 12.64 -24.23
N LYS A 210 -0.48 11.32 -24.28
CA LYS A 210 -0.94 10.65 -25.51
C LYS A 210 -2.33 11.10 -25.94
N ALA A 211 -3.23 11.41 -25.00
CA ALA A 211 -4.53 11.98 -25.31
C ALA A 211 -4.44 13.36 -26.00
N SER A 212 -3.36 14.11 -25.76
CA SER A 212 -3.12 15.42 -26.36
C SER A 212 -2.28 15.38 -27.65
N GLY A 213 -1.77 14.21 -28.06
CA GLY A 213 -0.83 14.06 -29.18
C GLY A 213 -1.48 13.84 -30.55
N GLU A 214 -0.65 13.71 -31.59
CA GLU A 214 -1.09 13.53 -32.99
C GLU A 214 -1.88 12.25 -33.23
N LYS A 215 -1.53 11.16 -32.54
CA LYS A 215 -2.33 9.92 -32.45
C LYS A 215 -3.22 9.98 -31.21
N LYS A 216 -4.35 10.69 -31.31
CA LYS A 216 -5.29 10.88 -30.20
C LYS A 216 -5.82 9.55 -29.67
N SER A 217 -5.22 9.03 -28.60
CA SER A 217 -5.85 7.99 -27.79
C SER A 217 -6.92 8.67 -26.93
N ASN A 218 -8.19 8.30 -27.08
CA ASN A 218 -9.30 8.89 -26.32
C ASN A 218 -9.39 8.33 -24.87
N ILE A 219 -8.25 8.18 -24.20
CA ILE A 219 -8.17 7.62 -22.86
C ILE A 219 -8.19 8.75 -21.83
N LYS A 220 -9.25 8.84 -21.03
CA LYS A 220 -9.31 9.71 -19.85
C LYS A 220 -8.62 9.03 -18.67
N SER A 221 -8.07 9.82 -17.76
CA SER A 221 -7.47 9.29 -16.53
C SER A 221 -7.77 10.18 -15.34
N LEU A 222 -8.06 9.54 -14.19
CA LEU A 222 -8.22 10.17 -12.89
C LEU A 222 -7.17 9.60 -11.93
N LEU A 223 -6.39 10.47 -11.29
CA LEU A 223 -5.36 10.09 -10.31
C LEU A 223 -5.90 10.18 -8.88
N LEU A 224 -5.89 9.06 -8.16
CA LEU A 224 -6.09 9.00 -6.71
C LEU A 224 -4.73 8.75 -6.05
N ASP A 225 -4.21 9.73 -5.32
CA ASP A 225 -2.91 9.62 -4.64
C ASP A 225 -2.94 10.33 -3.27
N ILE A 226 -2.09 9.87 -2.36
CA ILE A 226 -1.90 10.49 -1.04
C ILE A 226 -0.89 11.64 -1.10
N ASP A 227 -0.06 11.71 -2.15
CA ASP A 227 0.87 12.81 -2.36
C ASP A 227 0.13 14.06 -2.85
N PHE A 228 -0.25 14.93 -1.91
CA PHE A 228 -0.95 16.18 -2.20
C PHE A 228 -0.16 17.13 -3.12
N ARG A 229 1.15 16.94 -3.30
CA ARG A 229 1.97 17.81 -4.17
C ARG A 229 1.52 17.75 -5.63
N TYR A 230 0.85 16.68 -6.06
CA TYR A 230 0.26 16.59 -7.41
C TYR A 230 -0.99 17.47 -7.58
N SER A 231 -1.64 17.89 -6.49
CA SER A 231 -2.85 18.73 -6.51
C SER A 231 -2.66 20.03 -7.28
N GLN A 232 -1.46 20.63 -7.23
CA GLN A 232 -1.14 21.90 -7.89
C GLN A 232 -0.93 21.79 -9.41
N PHE A 233 -0.91 20.59 -9.98
CA PHE A 233 -0.65 20.36 -11.42
C PHE A 233 -1.89 19.89 -12.18
N TYR A 234 -2.98 19.58 -11.48
CA TYR A 234 -4.16 18.93 -12.04
C TYR A 234 -5.44 19.65 -11.65
N MET A 235 -6.36 19.78 -12.61
CA MET A 235 -7.73 20.26 -12.39
C MET A 235 -8.54 19.21 -11.60
N GLU A 236 -9.71 19.61 -11.07
CA GLU A 236 -10.53 18.78 -10.17
C GLU A 236 -10.97 17.45 -10.76
N ASP A 237 -11.12 17.39 -12.09
CA ASP A 237 -11.52 16.20 -12.84
C ASP A 237 -10.41 15.15 -13.00
N SER A 238 -9.17 15.49 -12.63
CA SER A 238 -7.97 14.70 -12.94
C SER A 238 -7.21 14.23 -11.71
N PHE A 239 -7.48 14.78 -10.51
CA PHE A 239 -6.81 14.40 -9.27
C PHE A 239 -7.72 14.54 -8.04
N CYS A 240 -7.71 13.50 -7.20
CA CYS A 240 -8.27 13.53 -5.84
C CYS A 240 -7.20 13.15 -4.81
N HIS A 241 -7.06 13.97 -3.77
CA HIS A 241 -6.23 13.62 -2.62
C HIS A 241 -6.91 12.47 -1.85
N TYR A 242 -6.28 11.30 -1.83
CA TYR A 242 -6.91 10.04 -1.46
C TYR A 242 -5.98 9.09 -0.72
N ASN A 243 -6.48 8.47 0.35
CA ASN A 243 -5.77 7.43 1.08
C ASN A 243 -6.32 6.03 0.74
N MET A 244 -5.48 5.25 0.06
CA MET A 244 -5.81 3.88 -0.38
C MET A 244 -5.96 2.83 0.73
N PHE A 245 -5.50 3.10 1.95
CA PHE A 245 -5.58 2.14 3.07
C PHE A 245 -6.91 2.20 3.84
N ASN A 246 -7.63 3.31 3.76
CA ASN A 246 -8.88 3.52 4.50
C ASN A 246 -10.03 4.04 3.62
N HIS A 247 -9.80 4.30 2.33
CA HIS A 247 -10.77 4.87 1.40
C HIS A 247 -11.21 6.28 1.81
N HIS A 248 -10.28 7.10 2.30
CA HIS A 248 -10.55 8.48 2.70
C HIS A 248 -10.24 9.46 1.56
N PHE A 249 -11.21 10.30 1.23
CA PHE A 249 -11.04 11.46 0.35
C PHE A 249 -10.89 12.71 1.22
N PHE A 250 -9.74 13.39 1.12
CA PHE A 250 -9.43 14.52 1.98
C PHE A 250 -10.28 15.76 1.63
N ASP A 251 -10.63 15.91 0.36
CA ASP A 251 -11.53 16.96 -0.14
C ASP A 251 -13.03 16.59 0.03
N GLY A 252 -13.31 15.56 0.83
CA GLY A 252 -14.66 15.18 1.26
C GLY A 252 -15.54 14.61 0.13
N LYS A 253 -16.84 14.93 0.20
CA LYS A 253 -17.86 14.34 -0.67
C LYS A 253 -17.71 14.74 -2.15
N ALA A 254 -17.19 15.93 -2.43
CA ALA A 254 -17.00 16.41 -3.80
C ALA A 254 -16.01 15.52 -4.56
N ALA A 255 -14.83 15.28 -4.00
CA ALA A 255 -13.83 14.40 -4.62
C ALA A 255 -14.29 12.93 -4.70
N LEU A 256 -15.09 12.47 -3.72
CA LEU A 256 -15.73 11.16 -3.79
C LEU A 256 -16.70 11.08 -4.99
N GLU A 257 -17.47 12.13 -5.24
CA GLU A 257 -18.43 12.19 -6.35
C GLU A 257 -17.73 12.27 -7.71
N VAL A 258 -16.61 12.99 -7.82
CA VAL A 258 -15.76 12.97 -9.02
C VAL A 258 -15.33 11.53 -9.35
N CYS A 259 -14.83 10.79 -8.35
CA CYS A 259 -14.43 9.40 -8.52
C CYS A 259 -15.62 8.48 -8.86
N ARG A 260 -16.77 8.66 -8.19
CA ARG A 260 -18.00 7.92 -8.48
C ARG A 260 -18.46 8.14 -9.91
N THR A 261 -18.56 9.39 -10.34
CA THR A 261 -18.97 9.78 -11.70
C THR A 261 -18.02 9.19 -12.72
N PHE A 262 -16.69 9.28 -12.50
CA PHE A 262 -15.69 8.70 -13.39
C PHE A 262 -15.85 7.17 -13.55
N LEU A 263 -16.17 6.45 -12.47
CA LEU A 263 -16.39 5.00 -12.50
C LEU A 263 -17.71 4.63 -13.20
N GLN A 264 -18.75 5.45 -13.06
CA GLN A 264 -20.11 5.15 -13.54
C GLN A 264 -20.43 5.72 -14.93
N GLU A 265 -19.61 6.64 -15.45
CA GLU A 265 -19.73 7.20 -16.80
C GLU A 265 -19.81 6.06 -17.84
N ASP A 266 -20.51 6.27 -18.96
CA ASP A 266 -20.88 5.26 -19.97
C ASP A 266 -21.33 3.91 -19.37
N LYS A 267 -22.13 3.95 -18.31
CA LYS A 267 -22.62 2.75 -17.60
C LYS A 267 -21.47 1.85 -17.14
N GLY A 268 -20.33 2.44 -16.78
CA GLY A 268 -19.12 1.77 -16.35
C GLY A 268 -18.46 0.85 -17.40
N GLU A 269 -18.75 1.01 -18.69
CA GLU A 269 -18.02 0.32 -19.75
C GLU A 269 -16.65 0.99 -20.00
N GLY A 270 -15.68 0.29 -20.61
CA GLY A 270 -14.40 0.90 -20.99
C GLY A 270 -13.52 1.45 -19.86
N VAL A 271 -13.82 1.15 -18.58
CA VAL A 271 -13.03 1.58 -17.41
C VAL A 271 -12.17 0.45 -16.85
N ILE A 272 -10.95 0.78 -16.43
CA ILE A 272 -10.04 -0.11 -15.71
C ILE A 272 -9.36 0.63 -14.56
N MET A 273 -9.18 -0.05 -13.43
CA MET A 273 -8.38 0.47 -12.31
C MET A 273 -6.95 -0.05 -12.40
N VAL A 274 -5.96 0.84 -12.36
CA VAL A 274 -4.54 0.47 -12.32
C VAL A 274 -3.92 0.99 -11.03
N THR A 275 -3.36 0.10 -10.22
CA THR A 275 -2.84 0.44 -8.89
C THR A 275 -1.46 -0.14 -8.64
N ASP A 276 -0.60 0.68 -8.02
CA ASP A 276 0.74 0.29 -7.53
C ASP A 276 0.89 0.73 -6.06
N PRO A 277 0.25 0.02 -5.13
CA PRO A 277 0.27 0.39 -3.72
C PRO A 277 1.64 0.07 -3.10
N PRO A 278 2.03 0.76 -2.02
CA PRO A 278 3.36 0.59 -1.44
C PRO A 278 3.53 -0.84 -0.91
N PHE A 279 4.60 -1.54 -1.31
CA PHE A 279 4.81 -2.98 -1.06
C PHE A 279 4.86 -3.38 0.40
N GLY A 280 5.27 -2.45 1.26
CA GLY A 280 5.20 -2.69 2.69
C GLY A 280 3.76 -2.95 3.12
N GLY A 281 2.80 -2.24 2.50
CA GLY A 281 1.37 -2.12 2.80
C GLY A 281 0.72 -3.41 3.30
N LEU A 282 -0.22 -3.28 4.24
CA LEU A 282 -1.06 -4.42 4.59
C LEU A 282 -1.99 -4.70 3.42
N VAL A 283 -1.95 -5.93 2.89
CA VAL A 283 -2.73 -6.35 1.72
C VAL A 283 -4.23 -6.34 2.04
N GLU A 284 -4.57 -6.63 3.30
CA GLU A 284 -5.95 -6.79 3.75
C GLU A 284 -6.72 -5.44 3.71
N PRO A 285 -6.23 -4.31 4.26
CA PRO A 285 -6.85 -2.99 4.06
C PRO A 285 -6.95 -2.56 2.60
N LEU A 286 -5.90 -2.80 1.78
CA LEU A 286 -5.93 -2.46 0.36
C LEU A 286 -7.06 -3.19 -0.37
N ALA A 287 -7.20 -4.49 -0.11
CA ALA A 287 -8.27 -5.28 -0.70
C ALA A 287 -9.66 -4.79 -0.27
N VAL A 288 -9.85 -4.37 0.99
CA VAL A 288 -11.11 -3.78 1.45
C VAL A 288 -11.41 -2.47 0.72
N THR A 289 -10.41 -1.61 0.56
CA THR A 289 -10.55 -0.36 -0.18
C THR A 289 -10.89 -0.60 -1.66
N PHE A 290 -10.21 -1.53 -2.33
CA PHE A 290 -10.51 -1.88 -3.72
C PHE A 290 -11.93 -2.44 -3.86
N LYS A 291 -12.41 -3.22 -2.88
CA LYS A 291 -13.82 -3.66 -2.86
C LYS A 291 -14.81 -2.50 -2.74
N LYS A 292 -14.48 -1.42 -2.03
CA LYS A 292 -15.32 -0.21 -1.98
C LYS A 292 -15.37 0.51 -3.34
N LEU A 293 -14.23 0.64 -4.03
CA LEU A 293 -14.20 1.19 -5.39
C LEU A 293 -14.98 0.32 -6.39
N ILE A 294 -14.85 -1.01 -6.30
CA ILE A 294 -15.66 -1.95 -7.09
C ILE A 294 -17.15 -1.79 -6.79
N ALA A 295 -17.53 -1.62 -5.52
CA ALA A 295 -18.92 -1.40 -5.12
C ALA A 295 -19.48 -0.09 -5.72
N MET A 296 -18.73 1.01 -5.66
CA MET A 296 -19.10 2.28 -6.30
C MET A 296 -19.31 2.13 -7.81
N TRP A 297 -18.45 1.37 -8.49
CA TRP A 297 -18.62 1.06 -9.92
C TRP A 297 -19.89 0.23 -10.18
N LYS A 298 -20.18 -0.76 -9.33
CA LYS A 298 -21.37 -1.63 -9.45
C LYS A 298 -22.69 -0.90 -9.22
N GLU A 299 -22.71 0.15 -8.39
CA GLU A 299 -23.91 0.96 -8.15
C GLU A 299 -24.47 1.61 -9.43
N GLY A 300 -23.61 1.90 -10.42
CA GLY A 300 -24.01 2.48 -11.71
C GLY A 300 -24.44 1.46 -12.79
N GLN A 301 -24.46 0.16 -12.47
CA GLN A 301 -24.72 -0.93 -13.43
C GLN A 301 -26.22 -1.33 -13.43
N SER A 302 -26.73 -1.79 -14.58
CA SER A 302 -28.09 -2.36 -14.67
C SER A 302 -28.14 -3.80 -14.11
N GLN A 303 -29.33 -4.34 -13.85
CA GLN A 303 -29.50 -5.69 -13.26
C GLN A 303 -28.88 -6.82 -14.11
N ASP A 304 -28.82 -6.67 -15.44
CA ASP A 304 -28.22 -7.65 -16.36
C ASP A 304 -26.68 -7.75 -16.26
N SER A 305 -26.03 -6.76 -15.64
CA SER A 305 -24.55 -6.70 -15.48
C SER A 305 -24.03 -7.37 -14.21
N SER A 306 -24.86 -8.11 -13.47
CA SER A 306 -24.48 -8.73 -12.19
C SER A 306 -23.25 -9.65 -12.23
N GLN A 307 -22.92 -10.17 -13.42
CA GLN A 307 -21.76 -11.04 -13.67
C GLN A 307 -20.47 -10.28 -14.05
N LYS A 308 -20.56 -8.99 -14.42
CA LYS A 308 -19.37 -8.21 -14.81
C LYS A 308 -18.61 -7.75 -13.55
N GLU A 309 -17.29 -7.93 -13.56
CA GLU A 309 -16.38 -7.36 -12.55
C GLU A 309 -15.64 -6.17 -13.16
N LEU A 310 -15.37 -5.14 -12.35
CA LEU A 310 -14.47 -4.05 -12.72
C LEU A 310 -13.10 -4.63 -13.11
N PRO A 311 -12.59 -4.36 -14.32
CA PRO A 311 -11.24 -4.75 -14.71
C PRO A 311 -10.20 -4.05 -13.84
N ILE A 312 -9.20 -4.80 -13.35
CA ILE A 312 -8.18 -4.27 -12.45
C ILE A 312 -6.79 -4.78 -12.86
N PHE A 313 -5.81 -3.88 -12.87
CA PHE A 313 -4.38 -4.19 -12.80
C PHE A 313 -3.84 -3.79 -11.42
N TRP A 314 -3.59 -4.80 -10.59
CA TRP A 314 -2.90 -4.63 -9.32
C TRP A 314 -1.44 -5.01 -9.49
N ILE A 315 -0.57 -4.01 -9.55
CA ILE A 315 0.86 -4.16 -9.70
C ILE A 315 1.44 -4.37 -8.29
N PHE A 316 1.97 -5.57 -8.02
CA PHE A 316 2.41 -5.94 -6.67
C PHE A 316 3.43 -7.07 -6.68
N PRO A 317 4.19 -7.31 -5.59
CA PRO A 317 5.18 -8.39 -5.57
C PRO A 317 4.56 -9.79 -5.65
N TYR A 318 5.15 -10.68 -6.47
CA TYR A 318 4.61 -12.02 -6.77
C TYR A 318 4.40 -12.91 -5.53
N PHE A 319 5.17 -12.67 -4.46
CA PHE A 319 5.08 -13.47 -3.23
C PHE A 319 3.81 -13.18 -2.41
N PHE A 320 3.03 -12.15 -2.77
CA PHE A 320 1.71 -11.87 -2.20
C PHE A 320 0.55 -12.51 -2.97
N GLU A 321 0.81 -13.24 -4.08
CA GLU A 321 -0.22 -13.87 -4.91
C GLU A 321 -1.28 -14.62 -4.08
N PHE A 322 -0.84 -15.44 -3.12
CA PHE A 322 -1.76 -16.21 -2.30
C PHE A 322 -2.75 -15.32 -1.53
N ARG A 323 -2.25 -14.22 -0.93
CA ARG A 323 -3.11 -13.29 -0.18
C ARG A 323 -4.05 -12.53 -1.11
N ILE A 324 -3.56 -12.06 -2.26
CA ILE A 324 -4.38 -11.36 -3.26
C ILE A 324 -5.54 -12.27 -3.70
N ARG A 325 -5.26 -13.53 -4.04
CA ARG A 325 -6.27 -14.49 -4.49
C ARG A 325 -7.26 -14.90 -3.40
N GLN A 326 -6.91 -14.80 -2.11
CA GLN A 326 -7.87 -14.97 -1.02
C GLN A 326 -8.95 -13.87 -1.03
N PHE A 327 -8.59 -12.64 -1.41
CA PHE A 327 -9.55 -11.54 -1.48
C PHE A 327 -10.24 -11.42 -2.84
N PHE A 328 -9.54 -11.78 -3.92
CA PHE A 328 -9.98 -11.72 -5.31
C PHE A 328 -9.67 -13.04 -6.03
N PRO A 329 -10.54 -14.07 -5.91
CA PRO A 329 -10.29 -15.38 -6.49
C PRO A 329 -10.19 -15.39 -8.02
N SER A 330 -10.83 -14.42 -8.70
CA SER A 330 -10.78 -14.24 -10.16
C SER A 330 -9.41 -13.74 -10.65
N PHE A 331 -8.53 -13.27 -9.75
CA PHE A 331 -7.25 -12.71 -10.15
C PHE A 331 -6.25 -13.81 -10.53
N CYS A 332 -5.53 -13.53 -11.62
CA CYS A 332 -4.39 -14.29 -12.08
C CYS A 332 -3.15 -13.39 -12.13
N MET A 333 -1.97 -14.00 -11.99
CA MET A 333 -0.70 -13.29 -12.06
C MET A 333 -0.11 -13.44 -13.47
N LEU A 334 0.15 -12.32 -14.13
CA LEU A 334 0.84 -12.31 -15.41
C LEU A 334 2.34 -12.51 -15.20
N ASP A 335 3.01 -13.10 -16.18
CA ASP A 335 4.46 -13.33 -16.12
C ASP A 335 5.27 -12.12 -16.59
N TYR A 336 4.66 -10.94 -16.77
CA TYR A 336 5.39 -9.73 -17.12
C TYR A 336 6.31 -9.31 -15.96
N GLN A 337 7.61 -9.55 -16.14
CA GLN A 337 8.67 -9.36 -15.14
C GLN A 337 9.50 -8.10 -15.37
N ARG A 338 9.37 -7.49 -16.55
CA ARG A 338 10.16 -6.33 -17.00
C ARG A 338 9.64 -5.04 -16.37
N PHE A 339 9.78 -5.05 -15.05
CA PHE A 339 10.23 -3.91 -14.30
C PHE A 339 11.76 -3.98 -13.99
N HIS A 340 12.56 -4.82 -14.67
CA HIS A 340 14.03 -4.77 -14.53
C HIS A 340 14.89 -5.49 -15.61
N ARG A 341 14.73 -5.28 -16.93
CA ARG A 341 15.69 -5.91 -17.87
C ARG A 341 15.90 -5.14 -19.18
N THR A 342 17.06 -4.50 -19.30
CA THR A 342 17.70 -4.23 -20.59
C THR A 342 18.90 -5.17 -20.74
N PHE A 343 18.86 -6.07 -21.72
CA PHE A 343 20.08 -6.59 -22.31
C PHE A 343 20.48 -5.60 -23.40
N ILE A 344 21.56 -4.87 -23.17
CA ILE A 344 22.36 -4.33 -24.28
C ILE A 344 23.45 -5.37 -24.51
N CYS A 345 23.60 -5.79 -25.76
CA CYS A 345 24.66 -6.69 -26.22
C CYS A 345 26.00 -6.21 -25.66
N VAL A 346 26.68 -7.12 -24.97
CA VAL A 346 28.01 -6.91 -24.42
C VAL A 346 28.95 -6.96 -25.62
N ASP A 347 29.19 -5.81 -26.25
CA ASP A 347 30.40 -5.52 -27.05
C ASP A 347 30.52 -4.00 -27.33
N GLU A 348 29.42 -3.24 -27.46
CA GLU A 348 29.48 -1.78 -27.71
C GLU A 348 29.36 -0.89 -26.45
N ALA A 349 28.81 -1.41 -25.35
CA ALA A 349 28.54 -0.63 -24.14
C ALA A 349 29.79 -0.22 -23.32
N MET A 350 30.98 -0.71 -23.70
CA MET A 350 32.22 -0.35 -23.02
C MET A 350 32.80 0.99 -23.50
N LYS A 351 32.25 1.57 -24.57
CA LYS A 351 32.75 2.82 -25.19
C LYS A 351 32.00 4.08 -24.75
N TYR A 352 30.75 3.94 -24.31
CA TYR A 352 29.91 5.04 -23.81
C TYR A 352 29.33 4.59 -22.47
N GLY A 353 29.81 5.14 -21.36
CA GLY A 353 29.43 4.73 -20.01
C GLY A 353 27.94 4.87 -19.69
N CYS A 354 27.11 3.93 -20.16
CA CYS A 354 25.68 3.86 -19.91
C CYS A 354 25.40 3.02 -18.66
N MET A 355 25.06 3.71 -17.58
CA MET A 355 24.69 3.14 -16.29
C MET A 355 23.24 2.64 -16.33
N LEU A 356 23.10 1.32 -16.44
CA LEU A 356 22.02 0.42 -15.96
C LEU A 356 20.71 1.10 -15.47
N GLU A 357 19.70 1.13 -16.33
CA GLU A 357 18.34 1.55 -15.98
C GLU A 357 17.59 0.47 -15.18
N VAL A 358 16.97 0.91 -14.09
CA VAL A 358 16.08 0.13 -13.23
C VAL A 358 14.66 0.52 -13.62
N ASP A 359 13.76 -0.42 -13.93
CA ASP A 359 12.43 -0.01 -14.44
C ASP A 359 11.50 0.63 -13.38
N TYR A 360 11.99 0.76 -12.14
CA TYR A 360 11.58 1.79 -11.19
C TYR A 360 12.79 2.68 -10.89
N ASP A 361 12.73 3.97 -11.20
CA ASP A 361 13.89 4.87 -11.15
C ASP A 361 14.60 4.89 -9.78
N ASN A 362 13.86 4.60 -8.70
CA ASN A 362 14.29 4.89 -7.33
C ASN A 362 14.10 3.74 -6.32
N HIS A 363 13.95 2.48 -6.75
CA HIS A 363 13.65 1.40 -5.81
C HIS A 363 14.88 0.90 -5.00
N ALA A 364 14.97 1.32 -3.73
CA ALA A 364 16.11 1.05 -2.84
C ALA A 364 16.33 -0.43 -2.38
N LEU A 365 15.41 -1.38 -2.55
CA LEU A 365 15.70 -2.83 -2.30
C LEU A 365 16.25 -3.57 -3.52
N TYR A 366 16.32 -2.93 -4.69
CA TYR A 366 16.65 -3.60 -5.96
C TYR A 366 17.79 -2.92 -6.73
N LYS A 367 18.69 -2.23 -5.99
CA LYS A 367 19.97 -1.75 -6.55
C LYS A 367 20.79 -2.94 -7.05
N HIS A 368 21.20 -2.89 -8.31
CA HIS A 368 22.15 -3.85 -8.86
C HIS A 368 23.55 -3.53 -8.30
N GLY A 369 24.07 -4.43 -7.47
CA GLY A 369 25.49 -4.55 -7.17
C GLY A 369 25.98 -5.95 -7.56
N LYS A 370 27.28 -6.25 -7.37
CA LYS A 370 27.86 -7.59 -7.63
C LYS A 370 27.12 -8.75 -6.91
N THR A 371 26.27 -8.43 -5.92
CA THR A 371 25.46 -9.34 -5.09
C THR A 371 23.93 -9.14 -5.22
N GLY A 372 23.44 -8.25 -6.10
CA GLY A 372 22.02 -7.90 -6.23
C GLY A 372 21.16 -8.91 -7.00
N ARG A 373 19.85 -8.94 -6.76
CA ARG A 373 18.90 -9.80 -7.50
C ARG A 373 18.73 -9.29 -8.95
N LYS A 374 18.95 -10.18 -9.93
CA LYS A 374 18.90 -9.90 -11.38
C LYS A 374 17.48 -9.67 -11.98
N GLN A 375 16.41 -9.71 -11.19
CA GLN A 375 15.03 -9.64 -11.71
C GLN A 375 14.08 -8.95 -10.72
N SER A 376 13.12 -8.18 -11.24
CA SER A 376 12.06 -7.55 -10.43
C SER A 376 11.13 -8.61 -9.84
N PRO A 377 10.73 -8.51 -8.56
CA PRO A 377 9.69 -9.35 -7.99
C PRO A 377 8.26 -8.83 -8.24
N VAL A 378 8.10 -7.66 -8.87
CA VAL A 378 6.79 -7.04 -9.11
C VAL A 378 6.13 -7.67 -10.33
N ARG A 379 4.84 -8.01 -10.23
CA ARG A 379 4.02 -8.59 -11.30
C ARG A 379 2.68 -7.87 -11.38
N ILE A 380 1.99 -8.03 -12.50
CA ILE A 380 0.63 -7.55 -12.70
C ILE A 380 -0.33 -8.67 -12.28
N PHE A 381 -1.22 -8.40 -11.32
CA PHE A 381 -2.35 -9.23 -10.98
C PHE A 381 -3.62 -8.66 -11.61
N THR A 382 -4.42 -9.49 -12.26
CA THR A 382 -5.62 -9.03 -12.98
C THR A 382 -6.72 -10.07 -13.04
N ASN A 383 -7.97 -9.62 -13.11
CA ASN A 383 -9.14 -10.43 -13.47
C ASN A 383 -9.41 -10.48 -14.98
N ILE A 384 -8.62 -9.80 -15.81
CA ILE A 384 -8.70 -9.92 -17.27
C ILE A 384 -8.11 -11.29 -17.68
N PRO A 385 -8.79 -12.04 -18.58
CA PRO A 385 -8.26 -13.29 -19.10
C PRO A 385 -6.83 -13.13 -19.68
N PRO A 386 -5.84 -13.92 -19.22
CA PRO A 386 -4.45 -13.81 -19.66
C PRO A 386 -4.22 -13.99 -21.16
N ASN A 387 -5.11 -14.70 -21.86
CA ASN A 387 -5.03 -14.90 -23.30
C ASN A 387 -5.26 -13.61 -24.10
N LYS A 388 -5.96 -12.62 -23.52
CA LYS A 388 -6.18 -11.31 -24.13
C LYS A 388 -5.00 -10.35 -23.93
N ILE A 389 -4.06 -10.70 -23.06
CA ILE A 389 -2.94 -9.82 -22.71
C ILE A 389 -1.69 -10.30 -23.45
N ILE A 390 -1.31 -9.53 -24.47
CA ILE A 390 -0.12 -9.77 -25.28
C ILE A 390 1.07 -9.14 -24.57
N LEU A 391 2.11 -9.93 -24.33
CA LEU A 391 3.39 -9.44 -23.80
C LEU A 391 4.40 -9.31 -24.95
N PRO A 392 5.29 -8.30 -24.93
CA PRO A 392 6.14 -7.95 -26.06
C PRO A 392 7.19 -9.04 -26.35
N SER A 393 7.16 -9.63 -27.53
CA SER A 393 8.10 -10.70 -27.90
C SER A 393 9.54 -10.21 -28.03
N GLU A 394 9.77 -8.94 -28.40
CA GLU A 394 11.12 -8.35 -28.44
C GLU A 394 11.76 -8.33 -27.03
N GLU A 395 10.94 -8.46 -25.99
CA GLU A 395 11.39 -8.50 -24.60
C GLU A 395 11.57 -9.93 -24.04
N GLY A 396 11.55 -10.94 -24.90
CA GLY A 396 11.75 -12.32 -24.48
C GLY A 396 10.52 -12.90 -23.77
N TYR A 397 9.32 -12.55 -24.22
CA TYR A 397 8.09 -13.24 -23.87
C TYR A 397 7.59 -14.07 -25.04
N ARG A 398 7.02 -15.23 -24.73
CA ARG A 398 6.42 -16.16 -25.70
C ARG A 398 5.03 -16.56 -25.27
N PHE A 399 4.16 -16.88 -26.23
CA PHE A 399 2.86 -17.46 -25.92
C PHE A 399 3.00 -18.94 -25.58
N CYS A 400 2.36 -19.37 -24.49
CA CYS A 400 2.21 -20.78 -24.14
C CYS A 400 0.81 -21.26 -24.58
N PRO A 401 0.70 -22.15 -25.59
CA PRO A 401 -0.60 -22.61 -26.09
C PRO A 401 -1.34 -23.51 -25.09
N LEU A 402 -0.63 -24.25 -24.23
CA LEU A 402 -1.24 -25.11 -23.22
C LEU A 402 -1.88 -24.30 -22.08
N CYS A 403 -1.19 -23.25 -21.62
CA CYS A 403 -1.72 -22.36 -20.59
C CYS A 403 -2.57 -21.19 -21.12
N GLN A 404 -2.62 -20.99 -22.44
CA GLN A 404 -3.29 -19.86 -23.09
C GLN A 404 -2.87 -18.49 -22.49
N ARG A 405 -1.56 -18.27 -22.33
CA ARG A 405 -1.01 -17.03 -21.78
C ARG A 405 0.42 -16.78 -22.24
N TYR A 406 0.85 -15.53 -22.20
CA TYR A 406 2.24 -15.17 -22.40
C TYR A 406 3.08 -15.45 -21.15
N VAL A 407 4.28 -15.99 -21.37
CA VAL A 407 5.25 -16.38 -20.33
C VAL A 407 6.64 -15.91 -20.72
N SER A 408 7.52 -15.75 -19.74
CA SER A 408 8.94 -15.51 -19.98
C SER A 408 9.55 -16.64 -20.82
N LEU A 409 10.47 -16.30 -21.73
CA LEU A 409 11.15 -17.26 -22.61
C LEU A 409 11.76 -18.44 -21.82
N GLU A 410 12.37 -18.15 -20.68
CA GLU A 410 13.02 -19.12 -19.79
C GLU A 410 12.03 -19.95 -18.93
N ASN A 411 10.76 -19.53 -18.82
CA ASN A 411 9.73 -20.21 -18.05
C ASN A 411 9.17 -21.40 -18.85
N GLN A 412 9.58 -22.63 -18.48
CA GLN A 412 9.12 -23.86 -19.13
C GLN A 412 7.78 -24.33 -18.56
N HIS A 413 6.91 -24.87 -19.43
CA HIS A 413 5.66 -25.50 -19.00
C HIS A 413 5.97 -26.79 -18.27
N CYS A 414 5.39 -26.99 -17.09
CA CYS A 414 5.45 -28.27 -16.41
C CYS A 414 4.23 -29.10 -16.78
N GLU A 415 4.43 -30.24 -17.44
CA GLU A 415 3.37 -31.18 -17.83
C GLU A 415 2.66 -31.78 -16.61
N HIS A 416 3.41 -32.11 -15.54
CA HIS A 416 2.84 -32.69 -14.32
C HIS A 416 1.98 -31.71 -13.51
N CYS A 417 2.30 -30.41 -13.53
CA CYS A 417 1.50 -29.37 -12.90
C CYS A 417 0.49 -28.73 -13.87
N ASN A 418 0.55 -29.08 -15.15
CA ASN A 418 -0.13 -28.43 -16.26
C ASN A 418 -0.07 -26.89 -16.21
N SER A 419 1.11 -26.33 -15.91
CA SER A 419 1.29 -24.90 -15.76
C SER A 419 2.74 -24.44 -15.96
N CYS A 420 2.94 -23.24 -16.49
CA CYS A 420 4.22 -22.52 -16.48
C CYS A 420 4.47 -21.90 -15.09
N THR A 421 5.04 -22.67 -14.17
CA THR A 421 5.06 -22.35 -12.74
C THR A 421 6.16 -21.39 -12.29
N SER A 422 7.17 -21.14 -13.13
CA SER A 422 8.29 -20.27 -12.72
C SER A 422 7.81 -18.85 -12.46
N LYS A 423 8.18 -18.30 -11.31
CA LYS A 423 7.85 -16.92 -10.92
C LYS A 423 9.04 -15.98 -11.03
N ASP A 424 10.25 -16.52 -11.10
CA ASP A 424 11.51 -15.78 -11.20
C ASP A 424 12.23 -16.08 -12.53
N GLY A 425 11.46 -16.39 -13.58
CA GLY A 425 11.94 -16.60 -14.94
C GLY A 425 12.79 -17.86 -15.14
N ARG A 426 13.45 -18.38 -14.10
CA ARG A 426 14.33 -19.56 -14.19
C ARG A 426 13.53 -20.82 -14.42
N LYS A 427 14.14 -21.84 -15.01
CA LYS A 427 13.55 -23.19 -15.05
C LYS A 427 13.32 -23.70 -13.63
N TRP A 428 12.09 -24.06 -13.26
CA TRP A 428 11.77 -24.69 -11.99
C TRP A 428 11.70 -26.21 -12.15
N ASN A 429 12.00 -26.94 -11.08
CA ASN A 429 11.96 -28.41 -11.08
C ASN A 429 10.66 -28.89 -10.43
N HIS A 430 10.03 -29.90 -11.02
CA HIS A 430 8.86 -30.55 -10.42
C HIS A 430 9.31 -31.51 -9.31
N CYS A 431 8.74 -31.37 -8.11
CA CYS A 431 8.90 -32.36 -7.05
C CYS A 431 7.66 -33.27 -7.03
N PHE A 432 7.85 -34.53 -7.39
CA PHE A 432 6.77 -35.54 -7.43
C PHE A 432 6.17 -35.85 -6.07
N LEU A 433 7.00 -35.83 -5.02
CA LEU A 433 6.55 -36.07 -3.64
C LEU A 433 5.67 -34.93 -3.13
N CYS A 434 6.04 -33.67 -3.43
CA CYS A 434 5.24 -32.50 -3.06
C CYS A 434 4.15 -32.14 -4.09
N LYS A 435 4.12 -32.81 -5.25
CA LYS A 435 3.23 -32.54 -6.39
C LYS A 435 3.21 -31.07 -6.81
N LYS A 436 4.37 -30.41 -6.78
CA LYS A 436 4.51 -28.99 -7.12
C LYS A 436 5.89 -28.68 -7.68
N CYS A 437 5.96 -27.64 -8.51
CA CYS A 437 7.24 -27.09 -8.95
C CYS A 437 7.87 -26.20 -7.89
N VAL A 438 9.18 -26.29 -7.76
CA VAL A 438 10.00 -25.52 -6.82
C VAL A 438 11.22 -24.95 -7.52
N LYS A 439 11.85 -23.96 -6.88
CA LYS A 439 13.09 -23.37 -7.39
C LYS A 439 14.19 -24.42 -7.53
N PRO A 440 15.12 -24.30 -8.49
CA PRO A 440 16.23 -25.25 -8.65
C PRO A 440 17.09 -25.42 -7.40
N SER A 441 17.20 -24.37 -6.59
CA SER A 441 17.98 -24.39 -5.35
C SER A 441 17.27 -25.07 -4.19
N TRP A 442 16.07 -25.62 -4.39
CA TRP A 442 15.30 -26.30 -3.35
C TRP A 442 15.39 -27.81 -3.53
N ILE A 443 15.56 -28.52 -2.42
CA ILE A 443 15.61 -29.99 -2.36
C ILE A 443 14.43 -30.52 -1.53
N HIS A 444 13.96 -31.71 -1.84
CA HIS A 444 12.96 -32.38 -1.01
C HIS A 444 13.63 -32.98 0.22
N CYS A 445 13.23 -32.55 1.41
CA CYS A 445 13.71 -33.12 2.66
C CYS A 445 12.84 -34.32 3.05
N SER A 446 13.45 -35.50 3.19
CA SER A 446 12.76 -36.73 3.62
C SER A 446 12.23 -36.61 5.05
N ILE A 447 12.97 -35.96 5.95
CA ILE A 447 12.60 -35.78 7.35
C ILE A 447 11.39 -34.84 7.48
N CYS A 448 11.43 -33.70 6.79
CA CYS A 448 10.37 -32.69 6.86
C CYS A 448 9.18 -32.97 5.92
N SER A 449 9.35 -33.89 4.96
CA SER A 449 8.37 -34.22 3.91
C SER A 449 7.92 -33.00 3.09
N HIS A 450 8.81 -32.02 2.91
CA HIS A 450 8.57 -30.86 2.05
C HIS A 450 9.84 -30.37 1.39
N CYS A 451 9.69 -29.65 0.27
CA CYS A 451 10.81 -28.96 -0.37
C CYS A 451 11.26 -27.75 0.48
N ALA A 452 12.57 -27.58 0.62
CA ALA A 452 13.21 -26.47 1.34
C ALA A 452 14.58 -26.16 0.73
N LEU A 453 15.25 -25.11 1.21
CA LEU A 453 16.67 -24.88 0.90
C LEU A 453 17.54 -25.97 1.56
N PRO A 454 18.75 -26.27 1.02
CA PRO A 454 19.62 -27.28 1.58
C PRO A 454 19.89 -27.08 3.09
N ASP A 455 20.24 -25.87 3.49
CA ASP A 455 20.62 -25.51 4.87
C ASP A 455 19.41 -25.20 5.79
N HIS A 456 18.27 -25.87 5.59
CA HIS A 456 17.10 -25.69 6.44
C HIS A 456 17.19 -26.51 7.72
N SER A 457 16.67 -25.98 8.83
CA SER A 457 16.61 -26.71 10.10
C SER A 457 15.52 -27.77 10.06
N CYS A 458 15.92 -29.05 10.06
CA CYS A 458 15.02 -30.19 10.23
C CYS A 458 14.61 -30.33 11.70
N GLY A 459 13.34 -30.68 11.96
CA GLY A 459 12.87 -30.97 13.32
C GLY A 459 12.76 -29.77 14.28
N ALA A 460 13.05 -28.54 13.83
CA ALA A 460 12.65 -27.35 14.58
C ALA A 460 11.12 -27.41 14.78
N PRO A 461 10.58 -27.08 15.97
CA PRO A 461 9.14 -27.01 16.16
C PRO A 461 8.61 -26.11 15.06
N LYS A 462 7.77 -26.65 14.18
CA LYS A 462 6.97 -25.80 13.30
C LYS A 462 6.28 -24.85 14.26
N ASP A 463 6.42 -23.55 14.08
CA ASP A 463 5.52 -22.61 14.75
C ASP A 463 4.12 -23.10 14.38
N GLY A 464 3.46 -23.74 15.33
CA GLY A 464 2.12 -24.26 15.15
C GLY A 464 1.22 -23.11 14.74
N CYS A 465 0.05 -23.44 14.21
CA CYS A 465 -0.95 -22.45 13.92
C CYS A 465 -1.11 -21.52 15.14
N PHE A 466 -0.81 -20.23 14.95
CA PHE A 466 -0.88 -19.22 16.03
C PHE A 466 -2.26 -19.12 16.71
N ILE A 467 -3.29 -19.74 16.13
CA ILE A 467 -4.67 -19.73 16.63
C ILE A 467 -5.01 -21.01 17.38
N CYS A 468 -4.49 -22.17 16.96
CA CYS A 468 -4.91 -23.46 17.56
C CYS A 468 -3.76 -24.38 17.98
N GLY A 469 -2.50 -23.98 17.76
CA GLY A 469 -1.31 -24.74 18.14
C GLY A 469 -0.94 -25.89 17.19
N GLU A 470 -1.84 -26.28 16.27
CA GLU A 470 -1.62 -27.44 15.40
C GLU A 470 -0.52 -27.21 14.35
N LEU A 471 0.29 -28.23 14.10
CA LEU A 471 1.51 -28.13 13.27
C LEU A 471 1.26 -28.36 11.76
N ASP A 472 0.03 -28.71 11.38
CA ASP A 472 -0.36 -29.14 10.04
C ASP A 472 -0.80 -27.98 9.13
N HIS A 473 -1.04 -26.78 9.69
CA HIS A 473 -1.44 -25.60 8.94
C HIS A 473 -0.86 -24.29 9.51
N LYS A 474 -0.66 -23.31 8.63
CA LYS A 474 -0.33 -21.94 9.05
C LYS A 474 -1.60 -21.20 9.49
N ARG A 475 -1.45 -20.12 10.27
CA ARG A 475 -2.56 -19.25 10.73
C ARG A 475 -3.63 -19.02 9.67
N SER A 476 -3.24 -18.64 8.46
CA SER A 476 -4.12 -18.27 7.33
C SER A 476 -5.08 -19.36 6.85
N THR A 477 -4.86 -20.60 7.27
CA THR A 477 -5.62 -21.79 6.86
C THR A 477 -6.24 -22.51 8.05
N CYS A 478 -6.28 -21.85 9.21
CA CYS A 478 -6.80 -22.46 10.43
C CYS A 478 -8.32 -22.63 10.40
N PRO A 479 -8.86 -23.85 10.59
CA PRO A 479 -10.30 -24.06 10.68
C PRO A 479 -10.91 -23.35 11.90
N LYS A 480 -10.11 -23.09 12.96
CA LYS A 480 -10.55 -22.34 14.15
C LYS A 480 -10.61 -20.81 13.96
N ILE A 481 -10.15 -20.26 12.83
CA ILE A 481 -10.37 -18.83 12.47
C ILE A 481 -11.86 -18.47 12.48
N ALA A 482 -12.71 -19.38 12.00
CA ALA A 482 -14.15 -19.14 11.91
C ALA A 482 -14.87 -19.29 13.25
N THR A 483 -14.40 -20.19 14.14
CA THR A 483 -15.04 -20.45 15.44
C THR A 483 -14.62 -19.45 16.52
N SER A 484 -13.43 -18.85 16.46
CA SER A 484 -13.04 -17.71 17.31
C SER A 484 -14.03 -16.54 17.21
N LYS A 485 -14.59 -16.29 16.02
CA LYS A 485 -15.65 -15.28 15.82
C LYS A 485 -16.97 -15.64 16.51
N LYS A 486 -17.31 -16.93 16.65
CA LYS A 486 -18.58 -17.38 17.29
C LYS A 486 -18.49 -17.42 18.82
N VAL A 487 -17.36 -17.84 19.39
CA VAL A 487 -17.22 -17.96 20.86
C VAL A 487 -17.28 -16.59 21.55
N ASN A 488 -16.71 -15.55 20.92
CA ASN A 488 -16.75 -14.17 21.42
C ASN A 488 -18.18 -13.59 21.48
N ASN A 489 -19.09 -14.00 20.60
CA ASN A 489 -20.49 -13.57 20.65
C ASN A 489 -21.24 -14.18 21.84
N THR A 490 -20.98 -15.45 22.17
CA THR A 490 -21.64 -16.13 23.30
C THR A 490 -21.20 -15.62 24.68
N LEU A 491 -19.95 -15.19 24.84
CA LEU A 491 -19.47 -14.58 26.08
C LEU A 491 -20.04 -13.16 26.28
N PHE A 492 -20.23 -12.40 25.20
CA PHE A 492 -20.89 -11.10 25.22
C PHE A 492 -22.35 -11.20 25.73
N PHE A 493 -23.13 -12.19 25.26
CA PHE A 493 -24.51 -12.40 25.73
C PHE A 493 -24.61 -12.86 27.19
N ARG A 494 -23.64 -13.62 27.71
CA ARG A 494 -23.61 -14.04 29.13
C ARG A 494 -23.21 -12.90 30.07
N ALA A 495 -22.30 -12.01 29.65
CA ALA A 495 -21.88 -10.84 30.44
C ALA A 495 -23.02 -9.80 30.57
N VAL A 496 -23.77 -9.54 29.49
CA VAL A 496 -24.90 -8.60 29.49
C VAL A 496 -26.07 -9.10 30.35
N ARG A 497 -26.35 -10.42 30.39
CA ARG A 497 -27.38 -10.99 31.28
C ARG A 497 -27.01 -10.91 32.77
N LYS A 498 -25.74 -11.11 33.15
CA LYS A 498 -25.28 -10.97 34.54
C LYS A 498 -25.31 -9.52 35.04
N GLN A 499 -25.11 -8.53 34.15
CA GLN A 499 -25.20 -7.11 34.53
C GLN A 499 -26.65 -6.62 34.69
N LYS A 500 -27.61 -7.20 33.94
CA LYS A 500 -29.04 -6.85 34.06
C LYS A 500 -29.69 -7.43 35.32
N GLN A 501 -29.30 -8.63 35.77
CA GLN A 501 -29.77 -9.18 37.06
C GLN A 501 -29.22 -8.44 38.29
N ARG A 502 -27.97 -7.93 38.24
CA ARG A 502 -27.39 -7.17 39.36
C ARG A 502 -27.98 -5.76 39.53
N LYS A 503 -28.60 -5.17 38.50
CA LYS A 503 -29.30 -3.87 38.60
C LYS A 503 -30.74 -3.97 39.13
N SER A 504 -31.36 -5.16 39.13
CA SER A 504 -32.74 -5.33 39.62
C SER A 504 -32.83 -5.52 41.14
N ASN A 505 -31.77 -5.95 41.82
CA ASN A 505 -31.79 -6.29 43.25
C ASN A 505 -31.29 -5.17 44.18
N LYS A 506 -31.12 -3.94 43.70
CA LYS A 506 -30.65 -2.80 44.52
C LYS A 506 -31.51 -1.54 44.36
N MET A 507 -32.82 -1.67 44.57
CA MET A 507 -33.71 -0.56 44.92
C MET A 507 -34.81 -1.07 45.87
N LYS A 508 -34.56 -1.04 47.17
CA LYS A 508 -35.59 -0.93 48.23
C LYS A 508 -34.99 -0.21 49.45
N MET A 509 -35.70 0.83 49.90
CA MET A 509 -35.51 1.68 51.09
C MET A 509 -34.30 2.65 51.06
N GLY A 510 -34.40 3.90 51.49
CA GLY A 510 -35.49 4.68 52.08
C GLY A 510 -35.06 6.15 52.22
N THR A 511 -36.05 7.05 52.14
CA THR A 511 -36.00 8.52 52.23
C THR A 511 -35.46 9.06 53.56
N THR A 512 -34.66 10.13 53.50
CA THR A 512 -34.79 11.32 54.38
C THR A 512 -34.01 12.55 53.85
N LYS A 513 -34.58 13.71 54.17
CA LYS A 513 -34.31 15.09 53.75
C LYS A 513 -32.99 15.68 54.30
N GLY A 514 -32.51 16.77 53.68
CA GLY A 514 -31.87 17.86 54.44
C GLY A 514 -30.71 18.61 53.78
N GLN A 515 -31.03 19.71 53.09
CA GLN A 515 -30.38 21.04 53.13
C GLN A 515 -28.92 21.28 52.67
N SER A 516 -28.77 22.49 52.11
CA SER A 516 -27.62 23.16 51.49
C SER A 516 -26.67 23.84 52.49
N MET A 517 -25.40 24.02 52.12
CA MET A 517 -24.78 25.33 51.81
C MET A 517 -23.24 25.33 51.84
N ASN A 518 -22.68 26.09 50.90
CA ASN A 518 -21.53 27.02 50.97
C ASN A 518 -20.05 26.54 51.04
N HIS A 519 -19.35 26.93 49.97
CA HIS A 519 -18.04 27.60 49.86
C HIS A 519 -17.03 27.52 51.02
N THR A 520 -15.76 27.20 50.70
CA THR A 520 -14.68 28.21 50.60
C THR A 520 -13.32 27.58 50.25
N SER A 521 -12.51 28.38 49.57
CA SER A 521 -11.15 28.17 49.07
C SER A 521 -10.06 28.42 50.14
N ALA A 522 -8.96 27.65 50.11
CA ALA A 522 -7.67 28.08 50.66
C ALA A 522 -6.45 27.45 49.92
N THR A 523 -5.68 28.33 49.28
CA THR A 523 -4.22 28.33 48.97
C THR A 523 -3.35 27.74 50.10
N ARG A 524 -2.09 27.27 49.97
CA ARG A 524 -0.96 27.32 49.01
C ARG A 524 0.15 26.39 49.58
N LYS A 525 1.04 25.80 48.77
CA LYS A 525 2.52 25.91 48.91
C LYS A 525 3.29 25.07 47.87
N LYS A 526 4.16 25.77 47.12
CA LYS A 526 5.27 25.23 46.31
C LYS A 526 6.46 24.89 47.24
N SER A 527 7.24 23.88 46.88
CA SER A 527 8.70 23.90 47.09
C SER A 527 9.41 23.35 45.84
N ARG A 528 10.55 23.95 45.52
CA ARG A 528 11.45 23.70 44.38
C ARG A 528 12.80 23.34 45.00
N ARG A 529 13.52 22.35 44.45
CA ARG A 529 14.98 22.25 44.57
C ARG A 529 15.57 21.53 43.36
N GLU A 530 16.52 22.21 42.72
CA GLU A 530 17.38 21.77 41.63
C GLU A 530 18.60 21.00 42.15
N ARG A 531 19.19 20.11 41.34
CA ARG A 531 20.61 20.21 40.92
C ARG A 531 20.99 19.20 39.83
N ALA A 532 21.98 19.61 39.04
CA ALA A 532 22.62 18.98 37.88
C ALA A 532 23.78 18.03 38.26
N HIS A 533 24.25 17.23 37.29
CA HIS A 533 25.63 16.72 37.13
C HIS A 533 25.82 16.32 35.64
N GLN A 534 26.62 17.00 34.81
CA GLN A 534 28.09 16.99 34.59
C GLN A 534 28.66 15.75 33.89
N TYR A 535 29.31 16.02 32.75
CA TYR A 535 30.18 15.17 31.92
C TYR A 535 31.50 14.82 32.61
N LEU A 536 32.12 13.69 32.24
CA LEU A 536 33.57 13.49 32.22
C LEU A 536 33.93 12.45 31.15
N CYS A 537 34.82 12.84 30.22
CA CYS A 537 35.61 11.95 29.37
C CYS A 537 36.97 11.70 30.04
N SER A 538 37.50 10.49 29.85
CA SER A 538 38.92 10.20 29.71
C SER A 538 39.05 9.01 28.76
#